data_AF-A0A174W051-F1
#
_entry.id   AF-A0A174W051-F1
#
_cell.length_a   1.000
_cell.length_b   1.000
_cell.length_c   1.000
_cell.angle_alpha   90.00
_cell.angle_beta   90.00
_cell.angle_gamma   90.00
#
_symmetry.space_group_name_H-M   'P 1'
#
loop_
_entity.id
_entity.type
_entity.pdbx_description
1 polymer ?
#
loop_
_entity_poly.entity_id
_entity_poly.type
_entity_poly.pdbx_seq_one_letter_code
_entity_poly.pdbx_strand_id
1 'polypeptide(L)' 'MTNEDYMNNELAELEAMTEKEACEIYNVDYKAEAETYIREYWMYIA' A
#
# COMPACT_ATOMS: atom_id res chain seq x y z
N MET A 1 -13.27 12.59 3.10
CA MET A 1 -12.10 11.82 2.66
C MET A 1 -12.55 10.92 1.53
N THR A 2 -11.89 11.00 0.38
CA THR A 2 -12.13 10.19 -0.80
C THR A 2 -11.27 8.91 -0.74
N ASN A 3 -11.57 7.92 -1.59
CA ASN A 3 -10.70 6.74 -1.75
C ASN A 3 -9.26 7.14 -2.11
N GLU A 4 -9.09 8.22 -2.87
CA GLU A 4 -7.78 8.79 -3.18
C GLU A 4 -7.07 9.33 -1.93
N ASP A 5 -7.78 10.01 -1.02
CA ASP A 5 -7.20 10.46 0.25
C ASP A 5 -6.74 9.26 1.11
N TYR A 6 -7.54 8.19 1.18
CA TYR A 6 -7.19 6.97 1.92
C TYR A 6 -6.00 6.23 1.31
N MET A 7 -6.01 6.06 -0.01
CA MET A 7 -4.90 5.47 -0.76
C MET A 7 -3.60 6.22 -0.51
N ASN A 8 -3.63 7.55 -0.62
CA ASN A 8 -2.43 8.36 -0.44
C ASN A 8 -1.89 8.30 1.00
N ASN A 9 -2.77 8.20 2.01
CA ASN A 9 -2.34 8.00 3.39
C ASN A 9 -1.66 6.64 3.58
N GLU A 10 -2.26 5.56 3.06
CA GLU A 10 -1.69 4.22 3.17
C GLU A 10 -0.37 4.10 2.39
N LEU A 11 -0.28 4.72 1.21
CA LEU A 11 0.96 4.81 0.45
C LEU A 11 2.07 5.57 1.20
N ALA A 12 1.73 6.64 1.93
CA ALA A 12 2.70 7.35 2.76
C ALA A 12 3.17 6.51 3.95
N GLU A 13 2.29 5.71 4.55
CA GLU A 13 2.65 4.74 5.59
C GLU A 13 3.58 3.65 5.02
N LEU A 14 3.24 3.09 3.85
CA LEU A 14 4.08 2.13 3.14
C LEU A 14 5.45 2.72 2.85
N GLU A 15 5.54 3.97 2.38
CA GLU A 15 6.80 4.63 2.05
C GLU A 15 7.72 4.74 3.27
N ALA A 16 7.16 5.00 4.46
CA ALA A 16 7.90 5.05 5.72
C ALA A 16 8.39 3.67 6.24
N MET A 17 7.82 2.56 5.77
CA MET A 17 8.23 1.20 6.14
C MET A 17 9.54 0.79 5.45
N THR A 18 10.33 -0.05 6.11
CA THR A 18 11.41 -0.79 5.44
C THR A 18 10.83 -1.85 4.49
N GLU A 19 11.65 -2.32 3.55
CA GLU A 19 11.27 -3.42 2.63
C GLU A 19 10.71 -4.62 3.39
N LYS A 20 11.42 -5.02 4.45
CA LYS A 20 11.06 -6.19 5.26
C LYS A 20 9.72 -6.02 5.96
N GLU A 21 9.46 -4.86 6.56
CA GLU A 21 8.20 -4.58 7.24
C GLU A 21 7.03 -4.59 6.25
N ALA A 22 7.21 -3.94 5.08
CA ALA A 22 6.20 -3.94 4.03
C ALA A 22 5.90 -5.37 3.53
N CYS A 23 6.94 -6.17 3.29
CA CYS A 23 6.79 -7.57 2.86
C CYS A 23 6.07 -8.42 3.90
N GLU A 24 6.36 -8.25 5.20
CA GLU A 24 5.70 -8.99 6.28
C GLU A 24 4.23 -8.57 6.47
N ILE A 25 3.94 -7.27 6.40
CA ILE A 25 2.58 -6.72 6.60
C ILE A 25 1.67 -7.09 5.45
N TYR A 26 2.12 -6.89 4.21
CA TYR A 26 1.33 -7.14 3.01
C TYR A 26 1.46 -8.57 2.49
N ASN A 27 2.32 -9.39 3.12
CA ASN A 27 2.62 -10.76 2.72
C ASN A 27 3.00 -10.85 1.22
N VAL A 28 3.99 -10.05 0.84
CA VAL A 28 4.55 -9.94 -0.52
C VAL A 28 6.05 -10.14 -0.50
N ASP A 29 6.65 -10.40 -1.67
CA ASP A 29 8.10 -10.56 -1.78
C ASP A 29 8.83 -9.21 -1.94
N TYR A 30 8.12 -8.17 -2.39
CA TYR A 30 8.67 -6.83 -2.60
C TYR A 30 7.69 -5.72 -2.17
N LYS A 31 8.21 -4.62 -1.62
CA LYS A 31 7.43 -3.44 -1.25
C LYS A 31 6.71 -2.81 -2.46
N ALA A 32 7.26 -2.93 -3.66
CA ALA A 32 6.61 -2.47 -4.89
C ALA A 32 5.32 -3.25 -5.21
N GLU A 33 5.23 -4.53 -4.82
CA GLU A 33 3.99 -5.31 -4.96
C GLU A 33 2.92 -4.82 -3.99
N ALA A 34 3.30 -4.49 -2.75
CA ALA A 34 2.40 -3.87 -1.78
C ALA A 34 1.83 -2.54 -2.31
N GLU A 35 2.67 -1.69 -2.92
CA GLU A 35 2.21 -0.45 -3.56
C GLU A 35 1.14 -0.71 -4.63
N THR A 36 1.35 -1.72 -5.46
CA THR A 36 0.41 -2.12 -6.51
C THR A 36 -0.92 -2.57 -5.90
N TYR A 37 -0.88 -3.41 -4.87
CA TYR A 37 -2.09 -3.88 -4.18
C TYR A 37 -2.88 -2.75 -3.50
N ILE A 38 -2.20 -1.79 -2.86
CA ILE A 38 -2.86 -0.62 -2.26
C ILE A 38 -3.59 0.18 -3.36
N ARG A 39 -2.91 0.47 -4.47
CA ARG A 39 -3.51 1.22 -5.58
C ARG A 39 -4.71 0.48 -6.18
N GLU A 40 -4.57 -0.81 -6.44
CA GLU A 40 -5.66 -1.63 -7.01
C GLU A 40 -6.86 -1.72 -6.08
N TYR A 41 -6.65 -1.89 -4.78
CA TYR A 41 -7.72 -1.93 -3.79
C TYR A 41 -8.53 -0.63 -3.77
N TRP A 42 -7.87 0.52 -3.62
CA TRP A 42 -8.57 1.80 -3.49
C TRP A 42 -9.18 2.31 -4.80
N MET A 43 -8.62 1.93 -5.96
CA MET A 43 -9.15 2.34 -7.27
C MET A 43 -10.30 1.45 -7.77
N TYR A 44 -10.32 0.16 -7.41
CA TYR A 44 -11.23 -0.80 -8.05
C TYR A 44 -12.11 -1.62 -7.09
N ILE A 45 -11.80 -1.65 -5.79
CA ILE A 45 -12.50 -2.50 -4.82
C ILE A 45 -13.25 -1.67 -3.76
N ALA A 46 -12.63 -0.62 -3.22
CA ALA A 46 -13.12 0.16 -2.07
C ALA A 46 -14.34 1.05 -2.35
#